data_AF-A0A4D6Q4C0-F1
#
_entry.id   AF-A0A4D6Q4C0-F1
#
_cell.length_a   1.000
_cell.length_b   1.000
_cell.length_c   1.000
_cell.angle_alpha   90.00
_cell.angle_beta   90.00
_cell.angle_gamma   90.00
#
_symmetry.space_group_name_H-M   'P 1'
#
loop_
_entity.id
_entity.type
_entity.pdbx_description
1 polymer ?
#
loop_
_entity_poly.entity_id
_entity_poly.type
_entity_poly.pdbx_seq_one_letter_code
_entity_poly.pdbx_strand_id
1 'polypeptide(L)'
;GWKDAERRFNQMAVDGRLWRDKFGVCVGMQDSSDFAAELFDALGRRRALDTENGIDLDQFKLFWDDIASQDSDTRLHIFFDMCDKNGDGKLSEDEVREVLFMSAAANNLGNFKRHAGRYAAVIMEELDPDHLGYIE
;
A
#
# COMPACT_ATOMS: atom_id res chain seq x y z
N GLY A 1 -8.03 6.63 17.13
CA GLY A 1 -8.94 5.50 16.85
C GLY A 1 -9.97 5.89 15.81
N TRP A 2 -10.98 5.05 15.53
CA TRP A 2 -11.99 5.31 14.46
C TRP A 2 -12.61 6.72 14.54
N LYS A 3 -13.06 7.14 15.73
CA LYS A 3 -13.66 8.48 15.92
C LYS A 3 -12.75 9.64 15.51
N ASP A 4 -11.43 9.50 15.69
CA ASP A 4 -10.48 10.53 15.25
C ASP A 4 -10.30 10.54 13.75
N ALA A 5 -10.29 9.36 13.12
CA ALA A 5 -10.19 9.20 11.68
C ALA A 5 -11.46 9.72 10.99
N GLU A 6 -12.63 9.37 11.50
CA GLU A 6 -13.94 9.88 11.05
C GLU A 6 -14.03 11.41 11.19
N ARG A 7 -13.56 11.98 12.31
CA ARG A 7 -13.50 13.44 12.47
C ARG A 7 -12.61 14.08 11.40
N ARG A 8 -11.45 13.50 11.10
CA ARG A 8 -10.56 14.02 10.05
C ARG A 8 -11.17 13.84 8.66
N PHE A 9 -11.84 12.73 8.38
CA PHE A 9 -12.60 12.53 7.15
C PHE A 9 -13.58 13.69 6.94
N ASN A 10 -14.41 13.98 7.95
CA ASN A 10 -15.40 15.06 7.88
C ASN A 10 -14.81 16.46 7.70
N GLN A 11 -13.53 16.66 8.03
CA GLN A 11 -12.81 17.92 7.82
C GLN A 11 -12.17 18.02 6.43
N MET A 12 -11.80 16.87 5.85
CA MET A 12 -11.01 16.80 4.62
C MET A 12 -11.85 16.44 3.38
N ALA A 13 -13.01 15.83 3.59
CA ALA A 13 -13.91 15.43 2.51
C ALA A 13 -14.56 16.65 1.85
N VAL A 14 -14.68 16.59 0.52
CA VAL A 14 -15.40 17.58 -0.29
C VAL A 14 -16.60 16.86 -0.89
N ASP A 15 -17.80 17.40 -0.68
CA ASP A 15 -19.07 16.78 -1.12
C ASP A 15 -19.23 15.32 -0.67
N GLY A 16 -18.77 15.01 0.55
CA GLY A 16 -18.83 13.67 1.13
C GLY A 16 -17.81 12.68 0.57
N ARG A 17 -16.87 13.13 -0.26
CA ARG A 17 -15.80 12.30 -0.86
C ARG A 17 -14.43 12.69 -0.31
N LEU A 18 -13.65 11.69 0.10
CA LEU A 18 -12.25 11.84 0.48
C LEU A 18 -11.35 11.44 -0.69
N TRP A 19 -10.52 12.39 -1.12
CA TRP A 19 -9.58 12.20 -2.22
C TRP A 19 -8.29 11.50 -1.77
N ARG A 20 -7.64 10.82 -2.73
CA ARG A 20 -6.40 10.04 -2.54
C ARG A 20 -5.30 10.83 -1.82
N ASP A 21 -5.10 12.09 -2.18
CA ASP A 21 -4.06 12.96 -1.60
C ASP A 21 -4.36 13.37 -0.14
N LYS A 22 -5.61 13.31 0.30
CA LYS A 22 -6.03 13.63 1.68
C LYS A 22 -6.13 12.42 2.58
N PHE A 23 -6.04 11.22 2.02
CA PHE A 23 -6.18 9.97 2.77
C PHE A 23 -5.16 9.86 3.90
N GLY A 24 -3.88 10.14 3.63
CA GLY A 24 -2.81 10.05 4.62
C GLY A 24 -3.06 10.90 5.87
N VAL A 25 -3.63 12.10 5.72
CA VAL A 25 -4.00 12.94 6.86
C VAL A 25 -5.07 12.26 7.72
N CYS A 26 -6.07 11.63 7.10
CA CYS A 26 -7.18 11.00 7.81
C CYS A 26 -6.75 9.76 8.60
N VAL A 27 -5.78 8.99 8.09
CA VAL A 27 -5.26 7.78 8.75
C VAL A 27 -4.05 8.03 9.66
N GLY A 28 -3.54 9.26 9.74
CA GLY A 28 -2.41 9.62 10.61
C GLY A 28 -1.04 9.35 10.00
N MET A 29 -0.95 9.39 8.66
CA MET A 29 0.25 9.17 7.84
C MET A 29 0.62 10.43 7.05
N GLN A 30 0.38 11.61 7.62
CA GLN A 30 0.57 12.91 6.96
C GLN A 30 2.02 13.17 6.50
N ASP A 31 3.00 12.57 7.19
CA ASP A 31 4.43 12.73 6.89
C ASP A 31 4.94 11.70 5.86
N SER A 32 4.04 10.85 5.32
CA SER A 32 4.37 9.80 4.35
C SER A 32 3.31 9.73 3.26
N SER A 33 3.10 10.85 2.57
CA SER A 33 2.04 11.01 1.56
C SER A 33 2.09 9.94 0.47
N ASP A 34 3.28 9.62 -0.04
CA ASP A 34 3.43 8.64 -1.12
C ASP A 34 3.04 7.25 -0.65
N PHE A 35 3.51 6.83 0.53
CA PHE A 35 3.11 5.56 1.14
C PHE A 35 1.60 5.51 1.40
N ALA A 36 1.03 6.58 1.95
CA ALA A 36 -0.41 6.63 2.22
C ALA A 36 -1.23 6.51 0.93
N ALA A 37 -0.73 7.07 -0.17
CA ALA A 37 -1.39 6.99 -1.46
C ALA A 37 -1.29 5.59 -2.08
N GLU A 38 -0.15 4.91 -1.93
CA GLU A 38 -0.01 3.49 -2.31
C GLU A 38 -0.92 2.59 -1.48
N LEU A 39 -1.04 2.84 -0.17
CA LEU A 39 -1.94 2.12 0.71
C LEU A 39 -3.41 2.32 0.30
N PHE A 40 -3.79 3.55 -0.08
CA PHE A 40 -5.13 3.83 -0.58
C PHE A 40 -5.44 3.01 -1.84
N ASP A 41 -4.51 2.97 -2.80
CA ASP A 41 -4.72 2.24 -4.05
C ASP A 41 -4.79 0.72 -3.81
N ALA A 42 -3.94 0.20 -2.92
CA ALA A 42 -3.95 -1.21 -2.53
C ALA A 42 -5.27 -1.63 -1.89
N LEU A 43 -5.78 -0.83 -0.95
CA LEU A 43 -7.07 -1.09 -0.29
C LEU A 43 -8.24 -0.98 -1.27
N GLY A 44 -8.16 -0.06 -2.24
CA GLY A 44 -9.12 0.07 -3.33
C GLY A 44 -9.17 -1.19 -4.20
N ARG A 45 -8.01 -1.67 -4.67
CA ARG A 45 -7.87 -2.91 -5.45
C ARG A 45 -8.39 -4.12 -4.68
N ARG A 46 -7.92 -4.32 -3.45
CA ARG A 46 -8.30 -5.45 -2.57
C ARG A 46 -9.82 -5.59 -2.40
N ARG A 47 -10.52 -4.46 -2.32
CA ARG A 47 -11.97 -4.41 -2.11
C ARG A 47 -12.78 -4.24 -3.40
N ALA A 48 -12.12 -4.19 -4.56
CA ALA A 48 -12.72 -3.91 -5.86
C ALA A 48 -13.61 -2.64 -5.84
N LEU A 49 -13.13 -1.59 -5.17
CA LEU A 49 -13.83 -0.31 -5.07
C LEU A 49 -13.38 0.65 -6.17
N ASP A 50 -14.33 1.37 -6.77
CA ASP A 50 -14.01 2.54 -7.59
C ASP A 50 -13.62 3.71 -6.68
N THR A 51 -12.37 4.15 -6.82
CA THR A 51 -11.78 5.24 -6.04
C THR A 51 -11.43 6.46 -6.90
N GLU A 52 -11.76 6.48 -8.19
CA GLU A 52 -11.36 7.57 -9.12
C GLU A 52 -11.90 8.93 -8.67
N ASN A 53 -13.11 8.95 -8.11
CA ASN A 53 -13.78 10.16 -7.64
C ASN A 53 -13.76 10.31 -6.11
N GLY A 54 -12.77 9.68 -5.47
CA GLY A 54 -12.64 9.63 -4.02
C GLY A 54 -13.62 8.66 -3.35
N ILE A 55 -13.36 8.38 -2.08
CA ILE A 55 -14.13 7.41 -1.30
C ILE A 55 -15.12 8.11 -0.37
N ASP A 56 -16.30 7.53 -0.19
CA ASP A 56 -17.25 7.99 0.84
C ASP A 56 -16.87 7.48 2.24
N LEU A 57 -17.66 7.85 3.25
CA LEU A 57 -17.38 7.51 4.64
C LEU A 57 -17.46 5.99 4.90
N ASP A 58 -18.34 5.29 4.20
CA ASP A 58 -18.52 3.83 4.36
C ASP A 58 -17.32 3.10 3.75
N GLN A 59 -16.89 3.50 2.55
CA GLN A 59 -15.65 3.01 1.92
C GLN A 59 -14.41 3.33 2.79
N PHE A 60 -14.34 4.54 3.37
CA PHE A 60 -13.27 4.90 4.30
C PHE A 60 -13.29 4.06 5.57
N LYS A 61 -14.47 3.69 6.08
CA LYS A 61 -14.59 2.78 7.22
C LYS A 61 -14.01 1.41 6.92
N LEU A 62 -14.29 0.86 5.73
CA LEU A 62 -13.70 -0.40 5.28
C LEU A 62 -12.17 -0.33 5.24
N PHE A 63 -11.61 0.75 4.70
CA PHE A 63 -10.17 0.98 4.67
C PHE A 63 -9.58 1.07 6.08
N TRP A 64 -10.27 1.78 6.98
CA TRP A 64 -9.83 1.92 8.36
C TRP A 64 -9.81 0.58 9.10
N ASP A 65 -10.80 -0.27 8.90
CA ASP A 65 -10.89 -1.56 9.58
C ASP A 65 -9.77 -2.52 9.15
N ASP A 66 -9.35 -2.46 7.88
CA ASP A 66 -8.17 -3.19 7.40
C ASP A 66 -6.88 -2.68 8.07
N ILE A 67 -6.69 -1.36 8.12
CA ILE A 67 -5.49 -0.73 8.72
C ILE A 67 -5.43 -0.96 10.23
N ALA A 68 -6.57 -0.89 10.91
CA ALA A 68 -6.67 -1.00 12.36
C ALA A 68 -6.68 -2.47 12.85
N SER A 69 -6.70 -3.44 11.92
CA SER A 69 -6.62 -4.86 12.25
C SER A 69 -5.34 -5.15 13.04
N GLN A 70 -5.49 -5.88 14.14
CA GLN A 70 -4.35 -6.39 14.92
C GLN A 70 -3.84 -7.74 14.40
N ASP A 71 -4.53 -8.30 13.41
CA ASP A 71 -4.12 -9.54 12.79
C ASP A 71 -2.86 -9.34 11.97
N SER A 72 -1.85 -10.16 12.23
CA SER A 72 -0.53 -10.01 11.60
C SER A 72 -0.59 -10.45 10.14
N ASP A 73 -1.42 -11.44 9.83
CA ASP A 73 -1.60 -11.93 8.45
C ASP A 73 -2.29 -10.86 7.60
N THR A 74 -3.33 -10.20 8.12
CA THR A 74 -3.98 -9.06 7.47
C THR A 74 -2.98 -7.94 7.14
N ARG A 75 -2.08 -7.61 8.07
CA ARG A 75 -1.07 -6.56 7.84
C ARG A 75 -0.02 -6.96 6.81
N LEU A 76 0.38 -8.23 6.78
CA LEU A 76 1.27 -8.77 5.75
C LEU A 76 0.59 -8.78 4.37
N HIS A 77 -0.66 -9.19 4.30
CA HIS A 77 -1.44 -9.15 3.06
C HIS A 77 -1.62 -7.74 2.53
N ILE A 78 -1.88 -6.74 3.39
CA ILE A 78 -1.94 -5.33 2.95
C ILE A 78 -0.59 -4.88 2.40
N PHE A 79 0.52 -5.28 3.04
CA PHE A 79 1.85 -4.98 2.52
C PHE A 79 2.10 -5.64 1.15
N PHE A 80 1.66 -6.88 0.99
CA PHE A 80 1.71 -7.59 -0.28
C PHE A 80 0.87 -6.87 -1.35
N ASP A 81 -0.37 -6.49 -1.05
CA ASP A 81 -1.27 -5.73 -1.95
C ASP A 81 -0.69 -4.36 -2.34
N MET A 82 0.14 -3.76 -1.49
CA MET A 82 0.87 -2.53 -1.81
C MET A 82 2.04 -2.77 -2.77
N CYS A 83 2.61 -3.97 -2.75
CA CYS A 83 3.69 -4.40 -3.64
C CYS A 83 3.13 -4.87 -4.99
N ASP A 84 2.02 -5.61 -4.99
CA ASP A 84 1.29 -6.09 -6.15
C ASP A 84 0.49 -4.93 -6.79
N LYS A 85 1.06 -4.35 -7.85
CA LYS A 85 0.50 -3.18 -8.51
C LYS A 85 -0.61 -3.57 -9.47
N ASN A 86 -0.51 -4.75 -10.07
CA ASN A 86 -1.48 -5.21 -11.06
C ASN A 86 -2.71 -5.90 -10.40
N GLY A 87 -2.58 -6.31 -9.13
CA GLY A 87 -3.64 -6.93 -8.33
C GLY A 87 -3.93 -8.38 -8.70
N ASP A 88 -2.99 -9.10 -9.30
CA ASP A 88 -3.13 -10.51 -9.70
C ASP A 88 -2.84 -11.51 -8.57
N GLY A 89 -2.46 -11.00 -7.40
CA GLY A 89 -2.13 -11.77 -6.21
C GLY A 89 -0.72 -12.35 -6.24
N LYS A 90 0.15 -11.89 -7.16
CA LYS A 90 1.49 -12.40 -7.35
C LYS A 90 2.48 -11.25 -7.43
N LEU A 91 3.65 -11.40 -6.79
CA LEU A 91 4.72 -10.40 -6.95
C LEU A 91 5.66 -10.81 -8.06
N SER A 92 5.61 -10.09 -9.17
CA SER A 92 6.60 -10.21 -10.24
C SER A 92 7.96 -9.65 -9.82
N GLU A 93 9.03 -10.05 -10.53
CA GLU A 93 10.38 -9.52 -10.28
C GLU A 93 10.43 -7.98 -10.36
N ASP A 94 9.65 -7.38 -11.27
CA ASP A 94 9.58 -5.93 -11.43
C ASP A 94 8.91 -5.24 -10.23
N GLU A 95 7.84 -5.82 -9.69
CA GLU A 95 7.16 -5.31 -8.50
C GLU A 95 8.06 -5.42 -7.25
N VAL A 96 8.75 -6.56 -7.08
CA VAL A 96 9.74 -6.74 -6.02
C VAL A 96 10.87 -5.70 -6.13
N ARG A 97 11.38 -5.46 -7.35
CA ARG A 97 12.42 -4.47 -7.62
C ARG A 97 11.97 -3.05 -7.30
N GLU A 98 10.72 -2.69 -7.61
CA GLU A 98 10.16 -1.37 -7.34
C GLU A 98 10.02 -1.11 -5.83
N VAL A 99 9.53 -2.10 -5.07
CA VAL A 99 9.43 -2.02 -3.59
C VAL A 99 10.79 -1.80 -2.95
N LEU A 100 11.82 -2.51 -3.43
CA LEU A 100 13.20 -2.33 -3.00
C LEU A 100 13.71 -0.92 -3.30
N PHE A 101 13.36 -0.36 -4.47
CA PHE A 101 13.74 1.00 -4.82
C PHE A 101 13.05 2.05 -3.95
N MET A 102 11.75 1.88 -3.66
CA MET A 102 10.99 2.76 -2.75
C MET A 102 11.58 2.73 -1.34
N SER A 103 11.90 1.54 -0.84
CA SER A 103 12.51 1.35 0.49
C SER A 103 13.90 1.98 0.61
N ALA A 104 14.68 1.97 -0.48
CA ALA A 104 15.97 2.66 -0.55
C ALA A 104 15.85 4.18 -0.55
N ALA A 105 14.84 4.70 -1.26
CA ALA A 105 14.56 6.13 -1.35
C ALA A 105 14.08 6.69 -0.01
N ALA A 106 13.20 5.97 0.69
CA ALA A 106 12.71 6.34 2.02
C ALA A 106 13.83 6.36 3.09
N ASN A 107 14.84 5.51 2.97
CA ASN A 107 15.94 5.40 3.93
C ASN A 107 17.24 6.13 3.53
N ASN A 108 17.22 6.90 2.43
CA ASN A 108 18.41 7.61 1.90
C ASN A 108 19.63 6.69 1.66
N LEU A 109 19.39 5.41 1.37
CA LEU A 109 20.42 4.38 1.19
C LEU A 109 20.85 4.32 -0.27
N GLY A 110 21.72 5.26 -0.69
CA GLY A 110 22.20 5.36 -2.08
C GLY A 110 22.85 4.08 -2.62
N ASN A 111 23.43 3.24 -1.76
CA ASN A 111 23.96 1.93 -2.14
C ASN A 111 22.87 0.90 -2.48
N PHE A 112 21.66 1.04 -1.95
CA PHE A 112 20.57 0.07 -2.17
C PHE A 112 19.92 0.25 -3.54
N LYS A 113 19.75 1.50 -4.02
CA LYS A 113 19.27 1.78 -5.39
C LYS A 113 20.12 1.10 -6.47
N ARG A 114 21.45 1.07 -6.31
CA ARG A 114 22.38 0.45 -7.27
C ARG A 114 22.27 -1.08 -7.31
N HIS A 115 21.80 -1.70 -6.23
CA HIS A 115 21.77 -3.15 -6.08
C HIS A 115 20.35 -3.73 -5.95
N ALA A 116 19.31 -2.91 -6.14
CA ALA A 116 17.92 -3.33 -6.02
C ALA A 116 17.59 -4.52 -6.93
N GLY A 117 18.09 -4.54 -8.17
CA GLY A 117 17.93 -5.71 -9.06
C GLY A 117 18.63 -6.97 -8.54
N ARG A 118 19.83 -6.83 -7.93
CA ARG A 118 20.51 -7.98 -7.32
C ARG A 118 19.77 -8.49 -6.08
N TYR A 119 19.20 -7.59 -5.28
CA TYR A 119 18.40 -7.98 -4.13
C TYR A 119 17.07 -8.61 -4.53
N ALA A 120 16.42 -8.11 -5.59
CA ALA A 120 15.24 -8.74 -6.17
C ALA A 120 15.56 -10.16 -6.62
N ALA A 121 16.65 -10.36 -7.37
CA ALA A 121 17.07 -11.69 -7.82
C ALA A 121 17.30 -12.67 -6.66
N VAL A 122 17.98 -12.25 -5.59
CA VAL A 122 18.19 -13.13 -4.41
C VAL A 122 16.87 -13.44 -3.70
N ILE A 123 15.96 -12.46 -3.59
CA ILE A 123 14.65 -12.68 -2.97
C ILE A 123 13.82 -13.66 -3.82
N MET A 124 13.83 -13.51 -5.15
CA MET A 124 13.16 -14.42 -6.07
C MET A 124 13.77 -15.83 -6.01
N GLU A 125 15.10 -15.98 -5.95
CA GLU A 125 15.75 -17.29 -5.82
C GLU A 125 15.36 -18.02 -4.53
N GLU A 126 15.14 -17.30 -3.43
CA GLU A 126 14.79 -17.89 -2.12
C GLU A 126 13.28 -18.13 -1.97
N LEU A 127 12.43 -17.27 -2.53
CA LEU A 127 10.98 -17.29 -2.34
C LEU A 127 10.18 -17.86 -3.53
N ASP A 128 10.80 -17.98 -4.70
CA ASP A 128 10.28 -18.66 -5.89
C ASP A 128 11.22 -19.82 -6.30
N PRO A 129 11.31 -20.89 -5.48
CA PRO A 129 12.23 -22.00 -5.71
C PRO A 129 11.88 -22.83 -6.96
N ASP A 130 10.64 -22.71 -7.43
CA ASP A 130 10.14 -23.39 -8.63
C ASP A 130 10.34 -22.56 -9.91
N HIS A 131 10.90 -21.34 -9.79
CA HIS A 131 11.16 -20.42 -10.90
C HIS A 131 9.92 -20.10 -11.75
N LEU A 132 8.80 -19.88 -11.07
CA LEU A 132 7.52 -19.50 -11.66
C LEU A 132 7.54 -18.05 -12.19
N GLY A 133 8.51 -17.25 -11.75
CA GLY A 133 8.67 -15.83 -12.07
C GLY A 133 7.86 -14.91 -11.15
N TYR A 134 7.31 -15.45 -10.05
CA TYR A 134 6.52 -14.70 -9.08
C TYR A 134 6.50 -15.35 -7.69
N ILE A 135 6.15 -14.56 -6.66
CA ILE A 135 5.96 -15.00 -5.27
C ILE A 135 4.45 -14.98 -4.93
N GLU A 136 3.94 -16.03 -4.27
CA GLU A 136 2.56 -16.20 -3.77
C GLU A 136 2.50 -16.27 -2.23
#